data_AF-A0A2J8TRL0-F1
#
_entry.id   AF-A0A2J8TRL0-F1
#
_cell.length_a   1.000
_cell.length_b   1.000
_cell.length_c   1.000
_cell.angle_alpha   90.00
_cell.angle_beta   90.00
_cell.angle_gamma   90.00
#
_symmetry.space_group_name_H-M   'P 1'
#
loop_
_entity.id
_entity.type
_entity.pdbx_description
1 polymer ?
#
loop_
_entity_poly.entity_id
_entity_poly.type
_entity_poly.pdbx_seq_one_letter_code
_entity_poly.pdbx_strand_id
1 'polypeptide(L)'
;MSDPEMGWVPEPPTMTLGASRVELRVSCHGLLDRDTLTKPHPCVLLKLYSDEQWVEVERTEVLRSCSSPVFSRVLALEYFFEEKQPLQFHVFDAEDGATSPRNDT
;
A
#
# COMPACT_ATOMS: atom_id res chain seq x y z
N MET A 1 -21.70 17.67 -39.64
CA MET A 1 -20.83 16.49 -39.78
C MET A 1 -20.26 16.25 -38.42
N SER A 2 -20.73 15.20 -37.75
CA SER A 2 -20.34 14.87 -36.38
C SER A 2 -18.97 14.19 -36.43
N ASP A 3 -18.01 14.71 -35.65
CA ASP A 3 -16.76 14.00 -35.38
C ASP A 3 -17.09 12.62 -34.78
N PRO A 4 -16.48 11.53 -35.27
CA PRO A 4 -16.67 10.23 -34.65
C PRO A 4 -15.93 10.23 -33.30
N GLU A 5 -16.65 9.87 -32.24
CA GLU A 5 -16.08 9.62 -30.91
C GLU A 5 -14.87 8.67 -31.04
N MET A 6 -13.67 9.22 -30.81
CA MET A 6 -12.45 8.43 -30.65
C MET A 6 -12.63 7.59 -29.39
N GLY A 7 -12.84 6.29 -29.60
CA GLY A 7 -12.89 5.31 -28.51
C GLY A 7 -11.66 5.46 -27.62
N TRP A 8 -11.89 5.53 -26.32
CA TRP A 8 -10.87 5.58 -25.29
C TRP A 8 -9.79 4.53 -25.56
N VAL A 9 -8.57 4.98 -25.87
CA VAL A 9 -7.39 4.13 -25.91
C VAL A 9 -6.77 4.21 -24.51
N PRO A 10 -6.61 3.11 -23.77
CA PRO A 10 -5.89 3.16 -22.51
C PRO A 10 -4.45 3.60 -22.81
N GLU A 11 -4.00 4.66 -22.14
CA GLU A 11 -2.62 5.11 -22.25
C GLU A 11 -1.68 3.94 -21.88
N PRO A 12 -0.62 3.69 -22.68
CA PRO A 12 0.33 2.65 -22.35
C PRO A 12 0.93 2.96 -20.97
N PRO A 13 1.25 1.93 -20.16
CA PRO A 13 1.89 2.15 -18.88
C PRO A 13 3.17 2.96 -19.10
N THR A 14 3.26 4.11 -18.44
CA THR A 14 4.45 4.95 -18.45
C THR A 14 5.62 4.10 -17.95
N MET A 15 6.52 3.71 -18.85
CA MET A 15 7.77 3.06 -18.46
C MET A 15 8.74 4.15 -18.07
N THR A 16 9.05 4.27 -16.77
CA THR A 16 10.07 5.21 -16.34
C THR A 16 11.45 4.68 -16.68
N LEU A 17 12.20 5.43 -17.48
CA LEU A 17 13.55 5.06 -17.90
C LEU A 17 14.45 4.95 -16.66
N GLY A 18 15.19 3.85 -16.54
CA GLY A 18 16.08 3.60 -15.39
C GLY A 18 15.39 2.96 -14.18
N ALA A 19 14.06 2.83 -14.21
CA ALA A 19 13.31 2.13 -13.18
C ALA A 19 13.12 0.65 -13.50
N SER A 20 13.13 -0.18 -12.47
CA SER A 20 12.63 -1.55 -12.50
C SER A 20 11.37 -1.65 -11.65
N ARG A 21 10.29 -2.20 -12.19
CA ARG A 21 9.10 -2.49 -11.39
C ARG A 21 9.41 -3.65 -10.44
N VAL A 22 9.24 -3.43 -9.15
CA VAL A 22 9.36 -4.47 -8.11
C VAL A 22 8.02 -4.76 -7.48
N GLU A 23 7.85 -6.00 -7.03
CA GLU A 23 6.66 -6.49 -6.36
C GLU A 23 6.99 -6.94 -4.94
N LEU A 24 6.28 -6.36 -3.97
CA LEU A 24 6.45 -6.65 -2.55
C LEU A 24 5.24 -7.43 -2.03
N ARG A 25 5.52 -8.59 -1.46
CA ARG A 25 4.53 -9.44 -0.78
C ARG A 25 4.75 -9.35 0.71
N VAL A 26 3.68 -9.06 1.44
CA VAL A 26 3.75 -8.78 2.87
C VAL A 26 2.94 -9.82 3.65
N SER A 27 3.47 -10.20 4.80
CA SER A 27 2.76 -10.97 5.83
C SER A 27 3.21 -10.50 7.20
N CYS A 28 2.34 -10.59 8.20
CA CYS A 28 2.69 -10.33 9.59
C CYS A 28 2.45 -11.59 10.42
N HIS A 29 3.11 -11.66 11.57
CA HIS A 29 2.94 -12.77 12.51
C HIS A 29 2.90 -12.25 13.95
N GLY A 30 1.95 -12.73 14.74
CA GLY A 30 1.86 -12.41 16.16
C GLY A 30 1.51 -10.94 16.43
N LEU A 31 0.66 -10.34 15.58
CA LEU A 31 0.12 -9.01 15.84
C LEU A 31 -0.66 -9.05 17.16
N LEU A 32 -0.25 -8.19 18.09
CA LEU A 32 -0.86 -8.06 19.41
C LEU A 32 -2.15 -7.26 19.28
N ASP A 33 -3.18 -7.73 19.98
CA ASP A 33 -4.39 -6.95 20.20
C ASP A 33 -4.08 -5.80 21.17
N ARG A 34 -4.49 -4.57 20.80
CA ARG A 34 -4.35 -3.40 21.65
C ARG A 34 -5.25 -3.50 22.89
N ASP A 35 -6.34 -4.26 22.80
CA ASP A 35 -7.39 -4.35 23.82
C ASP A 35 -7.70 -5.79 24.27
N THR A 36 -6.74 -6.72 24.28
CA THR A 36 -6.76 -8.08 24.93
C THR A 36 -7.98 -9.02 24.77
N LEU A 37 -9.05 -8.64 24.05
CA LEU A 37 -10.32 -9.36 23.97
C LEU A 37 -10.81 -9.56 22.53
N THR A 38 -10.18 -8.95 21.51
CA THR A 38 -10.63 -9.01 20.11
C THR A 38 -9.49 -9.17 19.12
N LYS A 39 -9.64 -10.06 18.14
CA LYS A 39 -8.62 -10.20 17.10
C LYS A 39 -8.56 -8.93 16.22
N PRO A 40 -7.36 -8.44 15.85
CA PRO A 40 -7.22 -7.21 15.06
C PRO A 40 -7.67 -7.40 13.61
N HIS A 41 -7.86 -6.29 12.90
CA HIS A 41 -8.18 -6.21 11.48
C HIS A 41 -6.99 -5.58 10.72
N PRO A 42 -5.86 -6.30 10.59
CA PRO A 42 -4.64 -5.72 10.05
C PRO A 42 -4.76 -5.26 8.60
N CYS A 43 -4.14 -4.11 8.34
CA CYS A 43 -3.87 -3.53 7.03
C CYS A 43 -2.44 -2.97 7.02
N VAL A 44 -1.75 -3.05 5.88
CA VAL A 44 -0.40 -2.50 5.70
C VAL A 44 -0.44 -1.37 4.68
N LEU A 45 0.02 -0.20 5.10
CA LEU A 45 0.25 0.97 4.26
C LEU A 45 1.75 1.09 3.95
N LEU A 46 2.10 1.05 2.67
CA LEU A 46 3.44 1.32 2.17
C LEU A 46 3.61 2.81 1.89
N LYS A 47 4.66 3.39 2.45
CA LYS A 47 5.10 4.76 2.17
C LYS A 47 6.50 4.78 1.59
N LEU A 48 6.74 5.69 0.67
CA LEU A 48 8.04 6.02 0.11
C LEU A 48 8.45 7.41 0.59
N TYR A 49 9.70 7.58 0.98
CA TYR A 49 10.23 8.91 1.29
C TYR A 49 10.65 9.61 -0.01
N SER A 50 9.95 10.70 -0.35
CA SER A 50 10.19 11.54 -1.54
C SER A 50 9.95 13.00 -1.19
N ASP A 51 10.70 13.93 -1.76
CA ASP A 51 10.52 15.38 -1.57
C ASP A 51 10.40 15.80 -0.09
N GLU A 52 11.30 15.26 0.73
CA GLU A 52 11.38 15.49 2.18
C GLU A 52 10.15 15.02 2.99
N GLN A 53 9.24 14.25 2.39
CA GLN A 53 8.01 13.76 3.02
C GLN A 53 7.77 12.27 2.78
N TRP A 54 6.94 11.66 3.64
CA TRP A 54 6.47 10.29 3.46
C TRP A 54 5.20 10.28 2.63
N VAL A 55 5.28 9.75 1.41
CA VAL A 55 4.15 9.66 0.48
C VAL A 55 3.57 8.25 0.52
N GLU A 56 2.25 8.14 0.63
CA GLU A 56 1.55 6.87 0.48
C GLU A 56 1.68 6.35 -0.95
N VAL A 57 2.18 5.11 -1.07
CA VAL A 57 2.33 4.42 -2.35
C VAL A 57 1.12 3.53 -2.58
N GLU A 58 0.88 2.60 -1.65
CA GLU A 58 -0.17 1.61 -1.78
C GLU A 58 -0.56 1.03 -0.41
N ARG A 59 -1.73 0.38 -0.35
CA ARG A 59 -2.22 -0.35 0.83
C ARG A 59 -2.60 -1.77 0.47
N THR A 60 -2.42 -2.70 1.40
CA THR A 60 -2.99 -4.05 1.29
C THR A 60 -4.51 -4.03 1.53
N GLU A 61 -5.15 -5.17 1.32
CA GLU A 61 -6.49 -5.39 1.87
C GLU A 61 -6.47 -5.41 3.42
N VAL A 62 -7.65 -5.19 4.01
CA VAL A 62 -7.90 -5.40 5.44
C VAL A 62 -8.30 -6.86 5.66
N LEU A 63 -7.55 -7.58 6.50
CA LEU A 63 -7.93 -8.95 6.89
C LEU A 63 -8.62 -8.94 8.24
N ARG A 64 -9.89 -9.36 8.31
CA ARG A 64 -10.66 -9.27 9.55
C ARG A 64 -10.29 -10.34 10.56
N SER A 65 -10.19 -9.94 11.83
CA SER A 65 -9.97 -10.84 12.97
C SER A 65 -8.79 -11.81 12.76
N CYS A 66 -7.64 -11.28 12.33
CA CYS A 66 -6.46 -12.06 11.95
C CYS A 66 -5.18 -11.52 12.60
N SER A 67 -4.50 -12.33 13.42
CA SER A 67 -3.25 -11.94 14.10
C SER A 67 -1.98 -12.29 13.32
N SER A 68 -2.10 -13.11 12.27
CA SER A 68 -0.98 -13.52 11.41
C SER A 68 -1.38 -13.42 9.93
N PRO A 69 -1.64 -12.20 9.42
CA PRO A 69 -2.13 -12.00 8.06
C PRO A 69 -1.09 -12.37 7.01
N VAL A 70 -1.54 -13.03 5.94
CA VAL A 70 -0.81 -13.15 4.67
C VAL A 70 -1.63 -12.38 3.64
N PHE A 71 -1.12 -11.24 3.20
CA PHE A 71 -1.84 -10.37 2.28
C PHE A 71 -1.72 -10.91 0.85
N SER A 72 -2.85 -10.95 0.15
CA SER A 72 -2.95 -11.35 -1.25
C SER A 72 -2.57 -10.21 -2.18
N ARG A 73 -2.82 -8.95 -1.77
CA ARG A 73 -2.42 -7.79 -2.54
C ARG A 73 -0.89 -7.67 -2.60
N VAL A 74 -0.40 -7.55 -3.82
CA VAL A 74 1.01 -7.30 -4.11
C VAL A 74 1.21 -5.79 -4.21
N LEU A 75 2.12 -5.24 -3.42
CA LEU A 75 2.45 -3.82 -3.46
C LEU A 75 3.51 -3.59 -4.53
N ALA A 76 3.24 -2.77 -5.52
CA ALA A 76 4.17 -2.53 -6.63
C ALA A 76 4.73 -1.10 -6.57
N LEU A 77 6.04 -0.95 -6.83
CA LEU A 77 6.66 0.36 -6.98
C LEU A 77 7.78 0.34 -8.02
N GLU A 78 8.18 1.54 -8.44
CA GLU A 78 9.33 1.75 -9.30
C GLU A 78 10.61 1.87 -8.46
N TYR A 79 11.55 0.96 -8.71
CA TYR A 79 12.85 0.92 -8.07
C TYR A 79 13.92 1.51 -8.99
N PHE A 80 14.65 2.51 -8.49
CA PHE A 80 15.76 3.19 -9.14
C PHE A 80 17.06 2.77 -8.45
N PHE A 81 17.94 2.05 -9.16
CA PHE A 81 19.16 1.47 -8.54
C PHE A 81 20.16 2.54 -8.09
N GLU A 82 20.10 3.73 -8.68
CA GLU A 82 20.96 4.88 -8.39
C GLU A 82 20.50 5.69 -7.17
N GLU A 83 19.28 5.48 -6.67
CA GLU A 83 18.70 6.28 -5.60
C GLU A 83 18.56 5.48 -4.31
N LYS A 84 18.73 6.17 -3.18
CA LYS A 84 18.27 5.65 -1.90
C LYS A 84 16.78 5.93 -1.79
N GLN A 85 15.96 4.89 -1.80
CA GLN A 85 14.50 4.96 -1.70
C GLN A 85 14.01 4.36 -0.37
N PRO A 86 13.98 5.12 0.75
CA PRO A 86 13.49 4.61 2.02
C PRO A 86 12.02 4.22 1.94
N LEU A 87 11.71 2.97 2.30
CA LEU A 87 10.35 2.46 2.41
C LEU A 87 9.94 2.35 3.87
N GLN A 88 8.69 2.70 4.17
CA GLN A 88 8.10 2.55 5.48
C GLN A 88 6.81 1.72 5.36
N PHE A 89 6.72 0.65 6.14
CA PHE A 89 5.53 -0.19 6.25
C PHE A 89 4.80 0.14 7.53
N HIS A 90 3.58 0.68 7.43
CA HIS A 90 2.71 0.99 8.55
C HIS A 90 1.64 -0.09 8.68
N VAL A 91 1.74 -0.91 9.73
CA VAL A 91 0.70 -1.87 10.09
C VAL A 91 -0.28 -1.17 11.03
N PHE A 92 -1.57 -1.17 10.69
CA PHE A 92 -2.61 -0.63 11.55
C PHE A 92 -3.81 -1.56 11.62
N ASP A 93 -4.57 -1.46 12.72
CA ASP A 93 -5.84 -2.14 12.91
C ASP A 93 -6.96 -1.27 12.33
N ALA A 94 -7.57 -1.72 11.23
CA ALA A 94 -8.66 -1.02 10.58
C ALA A 94 -9.98 -1.37 11.26
N GLU A 95 -10.40 -0.56 12.24
CA GLU A 95 -11.72 -0.65 12.85
C GLU A 95 -12.84 -0.38 11.81
N ASP A 96 -14.01 -1.01 11.99
CA ASP A 96 -15.15 -0.85 11.07
C ASP A 96 -15.54 0.63 10.94
N GLY A 97 -15.15 1.25 9.81
CA GLY A 97 -15.46 2.64 9.47
C GLY A 97 -14.27 3.59 9.43
N ALA A 98 -13.08 3.20 9.91
CA ALA A 98 -11.87 4.02 9.83
C ALA A 98 -10.85 3.43 8.85
N THR A 99 -10.78 4.01 7.64
CA THR A 99 -9.80 3.64 6.61
C THR A 99 -8.51 4.44 6.71
N SER A 100 -8.21 5.07 7.84
CA SER A 100 -7.00 5.87 8.03
C SER A 100 -6.44 5.62 9.43
N PRO A 101 -5.11 5.64 9.60
CA PRO A 101 -4.52 5.56 10.93
C PRO A 101 -5.14 6.65 11.80
N ARG A 102 -5.72 6.25 12.93
CA ARG A 102 -6.12 7.20 13.96
C ARG A 102 -4.86 7.97 14.36
N ASN A 103 -4.85 9.28 14.15
CA ASN A 103 -3.83 10.15 14.72
C ASN A 103 -4.06 10.20 16.24
N ASP A 104 -3.54 9.21 16.96
CA ASP A 104 -3.38 9.32 18.42
C ASP A 104 -2.07 10.09 18.66
N THR A 105 -2.21 11.29 19.22
CA THR A 105 -1.13 12.15 19.75
C THR A 105 -0.74 11.68 21.15
#